data_AF-A0A3L7WQK6-F1
#
_entry.id   AF-A0A3L7WQK6-F1
#
_cell.length_a   1.000
_cell.length_b   1.000
_cell.length_c   1.000
_cell.angle_alpha   90.00
_cell.angle_beta   90.00
_cell.angle_gamma   90.00
#
_symmetry.space_group_name_H-M   'P 1'
#
loop_
_entity.id
_entity.type
_entity.pdbx_description
1 polymer ?
#
loop_
_entity_poly.entity_id
_entity_poly.type
_entity_poly.pdbx_seq_one_letter_code
_entity_poly.pdbx_strand_id
1 'polypeptide(L)'
;MSQNGSVIPPLSEDNKFNLVAGIVAAVTMVASVIAFWWIWWLVQPAAAAPIPASPIYANYDPAHKNLKPESLAAMQAYTEKYEQPQNVKVLKGWSTAQISAYMVTQVSGGLKVDCSYCHNVANFADESNPKKANARAMMLMSGDLNRQYINKLPYILEGQKIGYEITCATCHNGQPVLTAGTYPRAIQNTLPNDFRLPLERDYPGGLVIAGDKTKSLDDAEVNQNVMYHMNVSLGQGCTFCHNARNFSANSVAEGGRDQKQHAIWMLQMSKHMKENYGSIMANKDPSCWMCHQGAVIPPGAAKPGQIPDVLNRSSRPPTP
;
A
#
# COMPACT_ATOMS: atom_id res chain seq x y z
N MET A 1 -81.15 -8.75 -1.06
CA MET A 1 -80.61 -9.93 -1.78
C MET A 1 -80.41 -9.56 -3.23
N SER A 2 -79.16 -9.47 -3.69
CA SER A 2 -78.72 -10.02 -4.98
C SER A 2 -77.22 -9.80 -5.09
N GLN A 3 -76.45 -10.89 -5.08
CA GLN A 3 -75.02 -10.89 -5.29
C GLN A 3 -74.75 -10.71 -6.79
N ASN A 4 -74.09 -9.63 -7.19
CA ASN A 4 -73.45 -9.55 -8.50
C ASN A 4 -72.07 -10.23 -8.40
N GLY A 5 -72.06 -11.55 -8.51
CA GLY A 5 -70.84 -12.31 -8.75
C GLY A 5 -70.50 -12.25 -10.24
N SER A 6 -69.45 -11.52 -10.60
CA SER A 6 -68.87 -11.56 -11.94
C SER A 6 -68.25 -12.94 -12.20
N VAL A 7 -68.99 -13.83 -12.87
CA VAL A 7 -68.46 -15.13 -13.30
C VAL A 7 -67.72 -14.93 -14.61
N ILE A 8 -66.39 -15.04 -14.57
CA ILE A 8 -65.53 -15.00 -15.75
C ILE A 8 -65.81 -16.27 -16.59
N PRO A 9 -66.08 -16.17 -17.90
CA PRO A 9 -66.36 -17.35 -18.73
C PRO A 9 -65.15 -18.29 -18.83
N PRO A 10 -65.36 -19.61 -18.97
CA PRO A 10 -64.27 -20.57 -19.08
C PRO A 10 -63.46 -20.33 -20.37
N LEU A 11 -62.13 -20.44 -20.27
CA LEU A 11 -61.21 -20.31 -21.40
C LEU A 11 -61.55 -21.32 -22.50
N SER A 12 -61.48 -20.91 -23.77
CA SER A 12 -61.56 -21.83 -24.92
C SER A 12 -60.38 -22.80 -24.92
N GLU A 13 -60.55 -23.96 -25.55
CA GLU A 13 -59.50 -25.00 -25.62
C GLU A 13 -58.20 -24.49 -26.25
N ASP A 14 -58.28 -23.64 -27.29
CA ASP A 14 -57.12 -23.00 -27.91
C ASP A 14 -56.39 -22.07 -26.94
N ASN A 15 -57.13 -21.33 -26.10
CA ASN A 15 -56.54 -20.47 -25.09
C ASN A 15 -55.88 -21.26 -23.95
N LYS A 16 -56.45 -22.42 -23.57
CA LYS A 16 -55.82 -23.33 -22.61
C LYS A 16 -54.51 -23.91 -23.15
N PHE A 17 -54.50 -24.34 -24.41
CA PHE A 17 -53.30 -24.88 -25.06
C PHE A 17 -52.17 -23.83 -25.13
N ASN A 18 -52.47 -22.62 -25.60
CA ASN A 18 -51.50 -21.53 -25.69
C ASN A 18 -50.99 -21.06 -24.32
N LEU A 19 -51.87 -21.06 -23.29
CA LEU A 19 -51.47 -20.76 -21.92
C LEU A 19 -50.46 -21.79 -21.38
N VAL A 20 -50.72 -23.08 -21.58
CA VAL A 20 -49.81 -24.15 -21.14
C VAL A 20 -48.47 -24.07 -21.88
N ALA A 21 -48.48 -23.86 -23.20
CA ALA A 21 -47.26 -23.68 -24.00
C ALA A 21 -46.42 -22.48 -23.50
N GLY A 22 -47.07 -21.35 -23.18
CA GLY A 22 -46.41 -20.18 -22.62
C GLY A 22 -45.79 -20.44 -21.24
N ILE A 23 -46.49 -21.19 -20.36
CA ILE A 23 -45.98 -21.57 -19.05
C ILE A 23 -44.74 -22.48 -19.18
N VAL A 24 -44.78 -23.47 -20.06
CA VAL A 24 -43.63 -24.38 -20.30
C VAL A 24 -42.42 -23.59 -20.77
N ALA A 25 -42.60 -22.69 -21.76
CA ALA A 25 -41.51 -21.83 -22.24
C ALA A 25 -40.93 -20.94 -21.13
N ALA A 26 -41.79 -20.36 -20.28
CA ALA A 26 -41.36 -19.55 -19.14
C ALA A 26 -40.56 -20.37 -18.11
N VAL A 27 -41.00 -21.60 -17.80
CA VAL A 27 -40.29 -22.50 -16.88
C VAL A 27 -38.93 -22.90 -17.44
N THR A 28 -38.84 -23.23 -18.73
CA THR A 28 -37.56 -23.56 -19.38
C THR A 28 -36.59 -22.36 -19.39
N MET A 29 -37.10 -21.15 -19.60
CA MET A 29 -36.31 -19.92 -19.52
C MET A 29 -35.74 -19.71 -18.10
N VAL A 30 -36.57 -19.86 -17.06
CA VAL A 30 -36.13 -19.74 -15.66
C VAL A 30 -35.10 -20.80 -15.32
N ALA A 31 -35.32 -22.06 -15.72
CA ALA A 31 -34.37 -23.15 -15.52
C ALA A 31 -33.02 -22.89 -16.20
N SER A 32 -33.03 -22.27 -17.39
CA SER A 32 -31.80 -21.91 -18.11
C SER A 32 -31.01 -20.81 -17.38
N VAL A 33 -31.69 -19.82 -16.78
CA VAL A 33 -31.04 -18.80 -15.96
C VAL A 33 -30.45 -19.40 -14.68
N ILE A 34 -31.17 -20.32 -14.03
CA ILE A 34 -30.67 -21.03 -12.84
C ILE A 34 -29.44 -21.87 -13.19
N ALA A 35 -29.48 -22.59 -14.31
CA ALA A 35 -28.35 -23.38 -14.80
C ALA A 35 -27.11 -22.51 -15.07
N PHE A 36 -27.30 -21.33 -15.67
CA PHE A 36 -26.21 -20.36 -15.86
C PHE A 36 -25.57 -19.96 -14.52
N TRP A 37 -26.37 -19.56 -13.53
CA TRP A 37 -25.85 -19.17 -12.21
C TRP A 37 -25.20 -20.33 -11.45
N TRP A 38 -25.74 -21.55 -11.60
CA TRP A 38 -25.17 -22.76 -11.01
C TRP A 38 -23.80 -23.11 -11.62
N ILE A 39 -23.69 -23.09 -12.96
CA ILE A 39 -22.40 -23.28 -13.65
C ILE A 39 -21.43 -22.15 -13.29
N TRP A 40 -21.90 -20.91 -13.27
CA TRP A 40 -21.11 -19.76 -12.88
C TRP A 40 -20.50 -19.97 -11.49
N TRP A 41 -21.29 -20.33 -10.48
CA TRP A 41 -20.78 -20.60 -9.13
C TRP A 41 -19.86 -21.83 -9.03
N LEU A 42 -20.07 -22.86 -9.84
CA LEU A 42 -19.18 -24.03 -9.86
C LEU A 42 -17.80 -23.73 -10.48
N VAL A 43 -17.76 -22.85 -11.48
CA VAL A 43 -16.55 -22.56 -12.27
C VAL A 43 -15.85 -21.29 -11.80
N GLN A 44 -16.51 -20.42 -11.02
CA GLN A 44 -15.87 -19.26 -10.41
C GLN A 44 -14.68 -19.73 -9.57
N PRO A 45 -13.45 -19.29 -9.88
CA PRO A 45 -12.32 -19.56 -8.99
C PRO A 45 -12.65 -18.93 -7.64
N ALA A 46 -12.36 -19.67 -6.56
CA ALA A 46 -12.51 -19.13 -5.21
C ALA A 46 -11.75 -17.80 -5.13
N ALA A 47 -12.41 -16.77 -4.60
CA ALA A 47 -11.76 -15.49 -4.37
C ALA A 47 -10.49 -15.71 -3.55
N ALA A 48 -9.42 -14.97 -3.87
CA ALA A 48 -8.19 -15.04 -3.09
C ALA A 48 -8.50 -14.82 -1.61
N ALA A 49 -7.94 -15.67 -0.74
CA ALA A 49 -8.15 -15.54 0.69
C ALA A 49 -7.70 -14.15 1.16
N PRO A 50 -8.47 -13.49 2.05
CA PRO A 50 -8.07 -12.20 2.58
C PRO A 50 -6.73 -12.34 3.33
N ILE A 51 -5.87 -11.33 3.21
CA ILE A 51 -4.60 -11.28 3.95
C ILE A 51 -4.93 -11.33 5.45
N PRO A 52 -4.31 -12.24 6.23
CA PRO A 52 -4.59 -12.33 7.66
C PRO A 52 -4.25 -11.01 8.37
N ALA A 53 -5.08 -10.64 9.34
CA ALA A 53 -4.87 -9.42 10.11
C ALA A 53 -3.57 -9.52 10.93
N SER A 54 -2.64 -8.60 10.68
CA SER A 54 -1.40 -8.49 11.46
C SER A 54 -1.57 -7.47 12.59
N PRO A 55 -1.12 -7.74 13.83
CA PRO A 55 -1.06 -6.72 14.88
C PRO A 55 0.03 -5.67 14.61
N ILE A 56 0.99 -6.00 13.74
CA ILE A 56 2.16 -5.16 13.45
C ILE A 56 1.92 -4.26 12.24
N TYR A 57 1.28 -4.79 11.20
CA TYR A 57 1.18 -4.12 9.89
C TYR A 57 -0.26 -3.86 9.45
N ALA A 58 -0.43 -2.88 8.56
CA ALA A 58 -1.60 -2.75 7.70
C ALA A 58 -1.54 -3.78 6.56
N ASN A 59 -2.56 -4.63 6.42
CA ASN A 59 -2.80 -5.49 5.24
C ASN A 59 -1.55 -6.21 4.69
N TYR A 60 -0.69 -6.71 5.58
CA TYR A 60 0.55 -7.40 5.22
C TYR A 60 0.79 -8.58 6.15
N ASP A 61 1.12 -9.72 5.55
CA ASP A 61 1.47 -10.94 6.26
C ASP A 61 3.00 -11.06 6.40
N PRO A 62 3.54 -10.90 7.63
CA PRO A 62 4.96 -11.07 7.89
C PRO A 62 5.41 -12.53 7.90
N ALA A 63 4.48 -13.50 7.89
CA ALA A 63 4.85 -14.90 7.83
C ALA A 63 5.54 -15.23 6.50
N HIS A 64 6.65 -15.96 6.60
CA HIS A 64 7.38 -16.46 5.45
C HIS A 64 8.15 -17.73 5.78
N LYS A 65 8.33 -18.59 4.77
CA LYS A 65 9.06 -19.86 4.89
C LYS A 65 10.58 -19.67 4.85
N ASN A 66 11.05 -18.47 4.50
CA ASN A 66 12.48 -18.20 4.34
C ASN A 66 13.24 -18.11 5.68
N LEU A 67 12.54 -17.99 6.83
CA LEU A 67 13.19 -17.92 8.13
C LEU A 67 13.57 -19.32 8.60
N LYS A 68 14.87 -19.56 8.78
CA LYS A 68 15.38 -20.89 9.08
C LYS A 68 15.36 -21.18 10.59
N PRO A 69 14.96 -22.38 11.03
CA PRO A 69 14.97 -22.74 12.45
C PRO A 69 16.34 -22.58 13.11
N GLU A 70 17.43 -22.90 12.41
CA GLU A 70 18.79 -22.73 12.89
C GLU A 70 19.15 -21.27 13.15
N SER A 71 18.68 -20.35 12.31
CA SER A 71 18.90 -18.91 12.46
C SER A 71 18.14 -18.34 13.66
N LEU A 72 16.94 -18.85 13.91
CA LEU A 72 16.16 -18.53 15.11
C LEU A 72 16.81 -19.06 16.37
N ALA A 73 17.26 -20.32 16.36
CA ALA A 73 17.96 -20.92 17.49
C ALA A 73 19.26 -20.18 17.83
N ALA A 74 20.03 -19.78 16.81
CA ALA A 74 21.24 -18.99 16.99
C ALA A 74 20.95 -17.60 17.60
N MET A 75 19.88 -16.93 17.16
CA MET A 75 19.44 -15.65 17.71
C MET A 75 18.97 -15.80 19.17
N GLN A 76 18.23 -16.87 19.49
CA GLN A 76 17.79 -17.14 20.84
C GLN A 76 18.97 -17.38 21.78
N ALA A 77 19.92 -18.24 21.39
CA ALA A 77 21.15 -18.48 22.14
C ALA A 77 21.98 -17.19 22.32
N TYR A 78 22.02 -16.31 21.32
CA TYR A 78 22.68 -15.02 21.42
C TYR A 78 21.97 -14.09 22.43
N THR A 79 20.65 -14.08 22.43
CA THR A 79 19.82 -13.27 23.35
C THR A 79 19.97 -13.76 24.80
N GLU A 80 20.06 -15.06 25.03
CA GLU A 80 20.31 -15.65 26.35
C GLU A 80 21.74 -15.36 26.85
N LYS A 81 22.72 -15.33 25.94
CA LYS A 81 24.12 -15.07 26.28
C LYS A 81 24.42 -13.60 26.56
N TYR A 82 23.73 -12.68 25.89
CA TYR A 82 24.00 -11.24 25.97
C TYR A 82 22.73 -10.47 26.28
N GLU A 83 22.52 -10.07 27.53
CA GLU A 83 21.38 -9.23 27.92
C GLU A 83 21.41 -7.87 27.20
N GLN A 84 22.59 -7.25 27.14
CA GLN A 84 22.83 -5.99 26.44
C GLN A 84 23.47 -6.24 25.07
N PRO A 85 23.03 -5.51 24.04
CA PRO A 85 23.43 -5.82 22.68
C PRO A 85 24.83 -5.27 22.37
N GLN A 86 25.57 -5.99 21.55
CA GLN A 86 26.92 -5.62 21.14
C GLN A 86 26.89 -4.85 19.81
N ASN A 87 27.72 -3.80 19.70
CA ASN A 87 27.92 -3.03 18.47
C ASN A 87 26.64 -2.43 17.85
N VAL A 88 25.70 -1.98 18.69
CA VAL A 88 24.46 -1.34 18.24
C VAL A 88 24.70 0.12 17.87
N LYS A 89 24.29 0.49 16.65
CA LYS A 89 24.50 1.84 16.10
C LYS A 89 23.21 2.67 16.03
N VAL A 90 22.07 2.06 15.72
CA VAL A 90 20.77 2.75 15.52
C VAL A 90 19.82 2.55 16.70
N LEU A 91 19.55 1.31 17.07
CA LEU A 91 18.58 0.93 18.12
C LEU A 91 19.17 1.05 19.53
N LYS A 92 19.80 2.18 19.85
CA LYS A 92 20.43 2.42 21.15
C LYS A 92 19.38 2.43 22.27
N GLY A 93 19.74 1.91 23.44
CA GLY A 93 18.87 1.86 24.62
C GLY A 93 17.91 0.67 24.68
N TRP A 94 17.93 -0.20 23.68
CA TRP A 94 17.16 -1.46 23.67
C TRP A 94 18.01 -2.63 24.15
N SER A 95 17.39 -3.60 24.82
CA SER A 95 18.03 -4.87 25.16
C SER A 95 18.21 -5.75 23.91
N THR A 96 19.06 -6.77 24.00
CA THR A 96 19.23 -7.74 22.92
C THR A 96 17.90 -8.40 22.57
N ALA A 97 17.07 -8.74 23.56
CA ALA A 97 15.76 -9.35 23.34
C ALA A 97 14.81 -8.44 22.56
N GLN A 98 14.77 -7.14 22.88
CA GLN A 98 13.93 -6.16 22.16
C GLN A 98 14.39 -6.00 20.71
N ILE A 99 15.70 -5.89 20.48
CA ILE A 99 16.28 -5.82 19.14
C ILE A 99 15.96 -7.08 18.35
N SER A 100 16.19 -8.26 18.93
CA SER A 100 15.88 -9.55 18.33
C SER A 100 14.42 -9.66 17.90
N ALA A 101 13.48 -9.26 18.76
CA ALA A 101 12.05 -9.23 18.44
C ALA A 101 11.75 -8.30 17.25
N TYR A 102 12.36 -7.12 17.19
CA TYR A 102 12.22 -6.20 16.06
C TYR A 102 12.84 -6.75 14.78
N MET A 103 14.00 -7.43 14.86
CA MET A 103 14.62 -8.05 13.69
C MET A 103 13.72 -9.13 13.09
N VAL A 104 13.05 -9.94 13.91
CA VAL A 104 12.12 -10.96 13.41
C VAL A 104 10.84 -10.34 12.84
N THR A 105 10.22 -9.42 13.59
CA THR A 105 8.89 -8.89 13.25
C THR A 105 8.90 -7.84 12.13
N GLN A 106 9.88 -6.94 12.16
CA GLN A 106 9.95 -5.78 11.27
C GLN A 106 10.89 -6.01 10.08
N VAL A 107 12.12 -6.44 10.36
CA VAL A 107 13.16 -6.55 9.32
C VAL A 107 12.99 -7.84 8.51
N SER A 108 13.06 -9.00 9.17
CA SER A 108 12.85 -10.30 8.55
C SER A 108 11.42 -10.41 8.00
N GLY A 109 10.41 -10.14 8.84
CA GLY A 109 9.01 -10.20 8.42
C GLY A 109 8.67 -9.27 7.26
N GLY A 110 9.22 -8.05 7.23
CA GLY A 110 8.96 -7.08 6.17
C GLY A 110 9.72 -7.31 4.87
N LEU A 111 10.91 -7.92 4.93
CA LEU A 111 11.73 -8.24 3.76
C LEU A 111 11.57 -9.69 3.28
N LYS A 112 10.95 -10.54 4.11
CA LYS A 112 10.86 -12.00 3.96
C LYS A 112 12.21 -12.68 3.73
N VAL A 113 13.23 -12.30 4.50
CA VAL A 113 14.59 -12.86 4.43
C VAL A 113 14.96 -13.64 5.68
N ASP A 114 15.96 -14.50 5.59
CA ASP A 114 16.57 -15.13 6.77
C ASP A 114 17.56 -14.18 7.47
N CYS A 115 17.87 -14.43 8.76
CA CYS A 115 18.89 -13.70 9.52
C CYS A 115 20.25 -13.68 8.82
N SER A 116 20.64 -14.80 8.20
CA SER A 116 21.90 -14.94 7.46
C SER A 116 22.03 -14.03 6.24
N TYR A 117 20.93 -13.42 5.78
CA TYR A 117 20.95 -12.46 4.68
C TYR A 117 21.81 -11.22 5.03
N CYS A 118 21.72 -10.76 6.27
CA CYS A 118 22.45 -9.57 6.76
C CYS A 118 23.48 -9.89 7.85
N HIS A 119 23.29 -10.94 8.64
CA HIS A 119 24.13 -11.25 9.78
C HIS A 119 25.01 -12.48 9.54
N ASN A 120 26.16 -12.49 10.19
CA ASN A 120 26.85 -13.72 10.53
C ASN A 120 26.11 -14.36 11.72
N VAL A 121 25.45 -15.50 11.51
CA VAL A 121 24.63 -16.15 12.57
C VAL A 121 25.48 -16.68 13.74
N ALA A 122 26.80 -16.84 13.56
CA ALA A 122 27.72 -17.14 14.66
C ALA A 122 28.10 -15.91 15.49
N ASN A 123 27.96 -14.70 14.93
CA ASN A 123 28.26 -13.44 15.59
C ASN A 123 27.41 -12.29 15.02
N PHE A 124 26.27 -12.00 15.66
CA PHE A 124 25.36 -10.95 15.20
C PHE A 124 25.95 -9.53 15.25
N ALA A 125 27.00 -9.30 16.04
CA ALA A 125 27.72 -8.03 16.14
C ALA A 125 28.68 -7.79 14.96
N ASP A 126 28.98 -8.82 14.16
CA ASP A 126 29.89 -8.75 13.02
C ASP A 126 29.42 -7.75 11.95
N GLU A 127 30.37 -7.02 11.38
CA GLU A 127 30.16 -5.93 10.42
C GLU A 127 30.68 -6.26 9.02
N SER A 128 31.23 -7.47 8.82
CA SER A 128 31.82 -7.90 7.55
C SER A 128 30.83 -7.90 6.37
N ASN A 129 29.53 -8.12 6.63
CA ASN A 129 28.51 -8.15 5.59
C ASN A 129 28.00 -6.73 5.25
N PRO A 130 28.23 -6.23 4.02
CA PRO A 130 27.82 -4.88 3.62
C PRO A 130 26.30 -4.68 3.63
N LYS A 131 25.50 -5.75 3.51
CA LYS A 131 24.03 -5.66 3.61
C LYS A 131 23.58 -5.17 4.98
N LYS A 132 24.31 -5.48 6.05
CA LYS A 132 24.04 -4.97 7.39
C LYS A 132 24.23 -3.45 7.48
N ALA A 133 25.28 -2.93 6.83
CA ALA A 133 25.52 -1.50 6.75
C ALA A 133 24.40 -0.79 5.96
N ASN A 134 24.01 -1.33 4.81
CA ASN A 134 22.90 -0.80 4.02
C ASN A 134 21.57 -0.86 4.77
N ALA A 135 21.28 -1.95 5.48
CA ALA A 135 20.05 -2.08 6.28
C ALA A 135 19.95 -0.99 7.37
N ARG A 136 21.07 -0.63 8.02
CA ARG A 136 21.08 0.49 8.97
C ARG A 136 20.79 1.83 8.31
N ALA A 137 21.39 2.09 7.14
CA ALA A 137 21.11 3.31 6.40
C ALA A 137 19.62 3.39 6.01
N MET A 138 19.02 2.26 5.62
CA MET A 138 17.58 2.17 5.34
C MET A 138 16.70 2.40 6.58
N MET A 139 17.09 1.90 7.75
CA MET A 139 16.38 2.21 9.01
C MET A 139 16.41 3.70 9.31
N LEU A 140 17.57 4.34 9.14
CA LEU A 140 17.69 5.79 9.35
C LEU A 140 16.86 6.58 8.35
N MET A 141 16.84 6.16 7.08
CA MET A 141 15.95 6.72 6.06
C MET A 141 14.48 6.59 6.47
N SER A 142 14.00 5.41 6.88
CA SER A 142 12.59 5.26 7.29
C SER A 142 12.24 6.17 8.46
N GLY A 143 13.13 6.29 9.45
CA GLY A 143 12.94 7.22 10.57
C GLY A 143 12.92 8.69 10.13
N ASP A 144 13.78 9.05 9.17
CA ASP A 144 13.80 10.39 8.60
C ASP A 144 12.48 10.73 7.90
N LEU A 145 12.00 9.83 7.04
CA LEU A 145 10.74 10.00 6.32
C LEU A 145 9.55 10.09 7.29
N ASN A 146 9.54 9.28 8.36
CA ASN A 146 8.51 9.31 9.38
C ASN A 146 8.43 10.68 10.07
N ARG A 147 9.57 11.21 10.53
CA ARG A 147 9.61 12.50 11.23
C ARG A 147 9.30 13.68 10.32
N GLN A 148 9.87 13.70 9.11
CA GLN A 148 9.76 14.84 8.22
C GLN A 148 8.40 14.92 7.53
N TYR A 149 7.85 13.78 7.09
CA TYR A 149 6.68 13.76 6.20
C TYR A 149 5.46 13.09 6.84
N ILE A 150 5.61 11.95 7.51
CA ILE A 150 4.46 11.24 8.10
C ILE A 150 3.90 11.96 9.32
N ASN A 151 4.73 12.70 10.06
CA ASN A 151 4.27 13.58 11.14
C ASN A 151 3.36 14.72 10.66
N LYS A 152 3.38 15.07 9.37
CA LYS A 152 2.47 16.06 8.79
C LYS A 152 1.06 15.50 8.56
N LEU A 153 0.93 14.18 8.43
CA LEU A 153 -0.34 13.52 8.17
C LEU A 153 -1.20 13.44 9.44
N PRO A 154 -2.53 13.59 9.32
CA PRO A 154 -3.41 13.55 10.47
C PRO A 154 -3.38 12.17 11.11
N TYR A 155 -3.44 12.14 12.44
CA TYR A 155 -3.50 10.88 13.19
C TYR A 155 -4.86 10.20 13.10
N ILE A 156 -5.87 10.95 12.66
CA ILE A 156 -7.24 10.49 12.45
C ILE A 156 -7.60 10.71 10.98
N LEU A 157 -8.08 9.67 10.31
CA LEU A 157 -8.72 9.75 8.99
C LEU A 157 -10.11 9.14 9.12
N GLU A 158 -11.14 9.91 8.76
CA GLU A 158 -12.54 9.45 8.83
C GLU A 158 -12.95 8.90 10.23
N GLY A 159 -12.46 9.52 11.30
CA GLY A 159 -12.74 9.11 12.68
C GLY A 159 -11.90 7.92 13.18
N GLN A 160 -11.06 7.33 12.34
CA GLN A 160 -10.18 6.21 12.71
C GLN A 160 -8.74 6.67 12.96
N LYS A 161 -8.14 6.18 14.04
CA LYS A 161 -6.73 6.43 14.38
C LYS A 161 -5.82 5.63 13.45
N ILE A 162 -5.29 6.30 12.43
CA ILE A 162 -4.48 5.72 11.34
C ILE A 162 -3.00 6.08 11.48
N GLY A 163 -2.49 6.23 12.70
CA GLY A 163 -1.11 6.66 13.01
C GLY A 163 0.00 5.70 12.57
N TYR A 164 -0.06 5.24 11.33
CA TYR A 164 0.86 4.30 10.72
C TYR A 164 2.19 4.99 10.44
N GLU A 165 3.22 4.17 10.40
CA GLU A 165 4.60 4.60 10.21
C GLU A 165 5.26 3.78 9.10
N ILE A 166 6.13 4.41 8.32
CA ILE A 166 6.94 3.75 7.31
C ILE A 166 7.91 2.80 8.03
N THR A 167 7.96 1.57 7.55
CA THR A 167 8.89 0.52 7.97
C THR A 167 9.37 -0.26 6.74
N CYS A 168 10.20 -1.29 6.93
CA CYS A 168 10.79 -2.08 5.87
C CYS A 168 9.74 -2.61 4.89
N ALA A 169 8.67 -3.22 5.42
CA ALA A 169 7.59 -3.82 4.64
C ALA A 169 6.84 -2.80 3.77
N THR A 170 6.79 -1.54 4.18
CA THR A 170 6.07 -0.47 3.47
C THR A 170 6.56 -0.29 2.05
N CYS A 171 7.87 -0.33 1.83
CA CYS A 171 8.46 -0.19 0.50
C CYS A 171 8.80 -1.56 -0.12
N HIS A 172 9.33 -2.48 0.69
CA HIS A 172 9.85 -3.75 0.19
C HIS A 172 8.76 -4.79 -0.08
N ASN A 173 7.62 -4.71 0.61
CA ASN A 173 6.51 -5.66 0.52
C ASN A 173 6.96 -7.13 0.38
N GLY A 174 7.83 -7.57 1.30
CA GLY A 174 8.35 -8.94 1.32
C GLY A 174 9.39 -9.28 0.25
N GLN A 175 9.99 -8.27 -0.39
CA GLN A 175 11.09 -8.43 -1.34
C GLN A 175 12.34 -7.67 -0.88
N PRO A 176 13.47 -8.34 -0.60
CA PRO A 176 14.69 -7.65 -0.18
C PRO A 176 15.27 -6.72 -1.26
N VAL A 177 14.89 -6.94 -2.52
CA VAL A 177 15.25 -6.10 -3.66
C VAL A 177 13.99 -5.88 -4.49
N LEU A 178 13.73 -4.63 -4.89
CA LEU A 178 12.59 -4.27 -5.74
C LEU A 178 12.85 -4.68 -7.20
N THR A 179 12.76 -5.98 -7.48
CA THR A 179 13.03 -6.60 -8.79
C THR A 179 12.02 -6.19 -9.86
N ALA A 180 10.74 -6.10 -9.51
CA ALA A 180 9.69 -5.54 -10.36
C ALA A 180 9.82 -4.02 -10.59
N GLY A 181 10.81 -3.39 -9.94
CA GLY A 181 11.02 -1.95 -9.94
C GLY A 181 10.00 -1.21 -9.07
N THR A 182 10.09 0.11 -9.11
CA THR A 182 9.16 1.02 -8.45
C THR A 182 7.99 1.39 -9.37
N TYR A 183 8.12 1.19 -10.68
CA TYR A 183 7.09 1.43 -11.70
C TYR A 183 6.82 0.13 -12.48
N PRO A 184 6.01 -0.80 -11.94
CA PRO A 184 5.74 -2.05 -12.64
C PRO A 184 4.89 -1.81 -13.89
N ARG A 185 5.23 -2.43 -15.02
CA ARG A 185 4.46 -2.25 -16.28
C ARG A 185 2.98 -2.64 -16.15
N ALA A 186 2.68 -3.57 -15.25
CA ALA A 186 1.31 -4.07 -15.02
C ALA A 186 0.31 -2.99 -14.56
N ILE A 187 0.79 -1.86 -14.03
CA ILE A 187 -0.07 -0.74 -13.60
C ILE A 187 -0.01 0.45 -14.56
N GLN A 188 0.90 0.42 -15.55
CA GLN A 188 1.16 1.52 -16.48
C GLN A 188 0.32 1.39 -17.78
N ASN A 189 -0.89 0.84 -17.69
CA ASN A 189 -1.67 0.47 -18.88
C ASN A 189 -2.01 1.65 -19.79
N THR A 190 -2.05 2.88 -19.26
CA THR A 190 -2.28 4.12 -20.03
C THR A 190 -1.16 5.14 -19.85
N LEU A 191 -0.03 4.73 -19.26
CA LEU A 191 1.14 5.59 -19.08
C LEU A 191 2.22 5.16 -20.06
N PRO A 192 3.08 6.07 -20.52
CA PRO A 192 4.30 5.69 -21.22
C PRO A 192 5.11 4.68 -20.39
N ASN A 193 5.69 3.67 -21.04
CA ASN A 193 6.46 2.60 -20.38
C ASN A 193 7.68 3.14 -19.61
N ASP A 194 8.17 4.31 -19.99
CA ASP A 194 9.28 5.04 -19.39
C ASP A 194 8.83 6.14 -18.42
N PHE A 195 7.53 6.29 -18.16
CA PHE A 195 7.01 7.30 -17.25
C PHE A 195 7.70 7.23 -15.88
N ARG A 196 8.15 8.39 -15.40
CA ARG A 196 8.64 8.62 -14.05
C ARG A 196 7.98 9.88 -13.49
N LEU A 197 7.82 9.92 -12.17
CA LEU A 197 7.43 11.17 -11.52
C LEU A 197 8.47 12.25 -11.83
N PRO A 198 8.05 13.47 -12.25
CA PRO A 198 8.95 14.56 -12.59
C PRO A 198 9.47 15.24 -11.31
N LEU A 199 10.22 14.49 -10.49
CA LEU A 199 10.70 14.88 -9.16
C LEU A 199 11.74 16.01 -9.20
N GLU A 200 12.25 16.34 -10.37
CA GLU A 200 13.15 17.47 -10.61
C GLU A 200 12.42 18.82 -10.50
N ARG A 201 11.09 18.83 -10.65
CA ARG A 201 10.27 20.04 -10.48
C ARG A 201 10.18 20.48 -9.02
N ASP A 202 9.78 21.72 -8.79
CA ASP A 202 9.59 22.25 -7.43
C ASP A 202 8.22 21.90 -6.87
N TYR A 203 8.18 21.46 -5.61
CA TYR A 203 6.94 21.08 -4.94
C TYR A 203 6.81 21.82 -3.60
N PRO A 204 5.72 22.60 -3.37
CA PRO A 204 4.52 22.76 -4.19
C PRO A 204 4.75 23.63 -5.45
N GLY A 205 3.87 23.50 -6.45
CA GLY A 205 3.83 24.39 -7.63
C GLY A 205 4.22 23.74 -8.97
N GLY A 206 5.03 22.69 -8.96
CA GLY A 206 5.58 22.05 -10.16
C GLY A 206 4.57 21.35 -11.07
N LEU A 207 3.33 21.19 -10.60
CA LEU A 207 2.21 20.64 -11.37
C LEU A 207 1.07 21.65 -11.54
N VAL A 208 1.33 22.95 -11.35
CA VAL A 208 0.32 23.98 -11.61
C VAL A 208 0.31 24.29 -13.11
N ILE A 209 -0.81 24.01 -13.77
CA ILE A 209 -1.05 24.29 -15.19
C ILE A 209 -2.24 25.23 -15.43
N ALA A 210 -3.21 25.26 -14.51
CA ALA A 210 -4.45 25.99 -14.70
C ALA A 210 -4.22 27.50 -14.59
N GLY A 211 -4.59 28.25 -15.63
CA GLY A 211 -4.52 29.71 -15.66
C GLY A 211 -3.14 30.30 -15.96
N ASP A 212 -2.13 29.45 -16.22
CA ASP A 212 -0.78 29.89 -16.56
C ASP A 212 -0.54 29.81 -18.09
N LYS A 213 -0.42 30.98 -18.74
CA LYS A 213 -0.22 31.10 -20.19
C LYS A 213 1.18 30.65 -20.64
N THR A 214 2.11 30.42 -19.70
CA THR A 214 3.47 29.98 -20.02
C THR A 214 3.58 28.46 -20.16
N LYS A 215 2.53 27.70 -19.83
CA LYS A 215 2.53 26.24 -19.86
C LYS A 215 2.10 25.70 -21.22
N SER A 216 2.74 24.62 -21.65
CA SER A 216 2.45 23.95 -22.92
C SER A 216 1.42 22.83 -22.77
N LEU A 217 0.98 22.26 -23.90
CA LEU A 217 0.20 21.02 -23.91
C LEU A 217 1.00 19.85 -23.35
N ASP A 218 2.31 19.80 -23.60
CA ASP A 218 3.20 18.77 -23.04
C ASP A 218 3.23 18.83 -21.51
N ASP A 219 3.23 20.04 -20.92
CA ASP A 219 3.13 20.21 -19.47
C ASP A 219 1.80 19.68 -18.92
N ALA A 220 0.71 19.86 -19.69
CA ALA A 220 -0.60 19.32 -19.34
C ALA A 220 -0.62 17.78 -19.44
N GLU A 221 0.04 17.19 -20.44
CA GLU A 221 0.17 15.74 -20.59
C GLU A 221 0.99 15.13 -19.44
N VAL A 222 2.15 15.71 -19.12
CA VAL A 222 2.97 15.25 -17.98
C VAL A 222 2.17 15.33 -16.68
N ASN A 223 1.41 16.40 -16.47
CA ASN A 223 0.52 16.54 -15.33
C ASN A 223 -0.53 15.42 -15.28
N GLN A 224 -1.20 15.17 -16.40
CA GLN A 224 -2.23 14.13 -16.49
C GLN A 224 -1.68 12.73 -16.24
N ASN A 225 -0.46 12.44 -16.72
CA ASN A 225 0.26 11.21 -16.44
C ASN A 225 0.56 11.04 -14.94
N VAL A 226 0.99 12.10 -14.26
CA VAL A 226 1.17 12.09 -12.79
C VAL A 226 -0.15 11.82 -12.08
N MET A 227 -1.25 12.47 -12.49
CA MET A 227 -2.56 12.25 -11.87
C MET A 227 -3.08 10.82 -12.07
N TYR A 228 -2.84 10.23 -13.25
CA TYR A 228 -3.20 8.84 -13.51
C TYR A 228 -2.35 7.88 -12.67
N HIS A 229 -1.04 8.14 -12.57
CA HIS A 229 -0.14 7.37 -11.70
C HIS A 229 -0.59 7.43 -10.23
N MET A 230 -1.02 8.59 -9.74
CA MET A 230 -1.58 8.72 -8.39
C MET A 230 -2.86 7.91 -8.22
N ASN A 231 -3.80 8.00 -9.15
CA ASN A 231 -5.06 7.25 -9.11
C ASN A 231 -4.80 5.74 -8.97
N VAL A 232 -4.03 5.16 -9.90
CA VAL A 232 -3.73 3.72 -9.87
C VAL A 232 -2.92 3.33 -8.63
N SER A 233 -2.00 4.19 -8.17
CA SER A 233 -1.17 3.90 -7.01
C SER A 233 -1.92 3.88 -5.69
N LEU A 234 -2.93 4.73 -5.52
CA LEU A 234 -3.74 4.77 -4.29
C LEU A 234 -5.03 3.95 -4.39
N GLY A 235 -5.42 3.52 -5.59
CA GLY A 235 -6.70 2.83 -5.85
C GLY A 235 -7.91 3.78 -5.78
N GLN A 236 -7.69 5.09 -5.92
CA GLN A 236 -8.71 6.13 -5.69
C GLN A 236 -8.94 6.99 -6.94
N GLY A 237 -10.19 7.34 -7.20
CA GLY A 237 -10.55 8.25 -8.30
C GLY A 237 -10.15 9.71 -8.06
N CYS A 238 -10.24 10.53 -9.13
CA CYS A 238 -9.85 11.95 -9.13
C CYS A 238 -10.54 12.77 -8.01
N THR A 239 -11.80 12.42 -7.72
CA THR A 239 -12.63 13.08 -6.71
C THR A 239 -12.20 12.78 -5.27
N PHE A 240 -11.21 11.91 -5.05
CA PHE A 240 -10.62 11.72 -3.73
C PHE A 240 -9.81 12.95 -3.27
N CYS A 241 -9.09 13.59 -4.20
CA CYS A 241 -8.27 14.78 -3.91
C CYS A 241 -8.85 16.07 -4.52
N HIS A 242 -9.56 15.98 -5.65
CA HIS A 242 -10.05 17.16 -6.35
C HIS A 242 -11.55 17.37 -6.18
N ASN A 243 -11.96 18.63 -6.26
CA ASN A 243 -13.31 18.98 -6.64
C ASN A 243 -13.39 18.95 -8.17
N ALA A 244 -14.26 18.10 -8.72
CA ALA A 244 -14.39 17.93 -10.17
C ALA A 244 -14.80 19.22 -10.90
N ARG A 245 -15.41 20.19 -10.19
CA ARG A 245 -15.76 21.51 -10.74
C ARG A 245 -14.62 22.52 -10.68
N ASN A 246 -13.63 22.32 -9.79
CA ASN A 246 -12.51 23.22 -9.63
C ASN A 246 -11.26 22.46 -9.11
N PHE A 247 -10.40 22.03 -10.04
CA PHE A 247 -9.21 21.25 -9.70
C PHE A 247 -8.13 22.05 -8.95
N SER A 248 -8.12 23.39 -9.07
CA SER A 248 -7.10 24.25 -8.46
C SER A 248 -7.30 24.45 -6.96
N ALA A 249 -8.52 24.28 -6.43
CA ALA A 249 -8.82 24.39 -5.00
C ALA A 249 -7.97 23.42 -4.16
N ASN A 250 -7.41 23.89 -3.03
CA ASN A 250 -6.45 23.11 -2.23
C ASN A 250 -7.01 22.59 -0.91
N SER A 251 -7.95 23.29 -0.29
CA SER A 251 -8.51 22.94 1.02
C SER A 251 -10.04 22.90 1.00
N VAL A 252 -10.66 22.26 1.99
CA VAL A 252 -12.14 22.26 2.11
C VAL A 252 -12.69 23.69 2.19
N ALA A 253 -11.99 24.62 2.84
CA ALA A 253 -12.38 26.03 2.93
C ALA A 253 -12.40 26.74 1.57
N GLU A 254 -11.56 26.30 0.62
CA GLU A 254 -11.53 26.79 -0.76
C GLU A 254 -12.44 25.98 -1.71
N GLY A 255 -13.26 25.07 -1.17
CA GLY A 255 -14.08 24.14 -1.94
C GLY A 255 -13.32 22.95 -2.54
N GLY A 256 -12.11 22.66 -2.04
CA GLY A 256 -11.25 21.52 -2.37
C GLY A 256 -11.28 20.41 -1.32
N ARG A 257 -10.20 19.64 -1.19
CA ARG A 257 -10.09 18.51 -0.24
C ARG A 257 -8.70 18.43 0.37
N ASP A 258 -8.63 18.13 1.67
CA ASP A 258 -7.36 18.10 2.43
C ASP A 258 -6.39 17.01 1.93
N GLN A 259 -6.91 15.94 1.32
CA GLN A 259 -6.12 14.87 0.68
C GLN A 259 -5.16 15.40 -0.39
N LYS A 260 -5.50 16.52 -1.06
CA LYS A 260 -4.61 17.16 -2.03
C LYS A 260 -3.33 17.67 -1.35
N GLN A 261 -3.45 18.25 -0.16
CA GLN A 261 -2.28 18.71 0.62
C GLN A 261 -1.42 17.52 1.08
N HIS A 262 -2.05 16.40 1.44
CA HIS A 262 -1.31 15.17 1.79
C HIS A 262 -0.49 14.67 0.60
N ALA A 263 -1.08 14.66 -0.61
CA ALA A 263 -0.38 14.26 -1.83
C ALA A 263 0.83 15.16 -2.14
N ILE A 264 0.74 16.47 -1.87
CA ILE A 264 1.87 17.40 -2.00
C ILE A 264 3.01 17.01 -1.07
N TRP A 265 2.74 16.70 0.20
CA TRP A 265 3.77 16.25 1.14
C TRP A 265 4.40 14.92 0.70
N MET A 266 3.63 14.00 0.13
CA MET A 266 4.16 12.74 -0.40
C MET A 266 5.02 12.93 -1.65
N LEU A 267 4.71 13.92 -2.50
CA LEU A 267 5.58 14.32 -3.61
C LEU A 267 6.91 14.89 -3.12
N GLN A 268 6.86 15.77 -2.10
CA GLN A 268 8.07 16.29 -1.45
C GLN A 268 8.90 15.17 -0.82
N MET A 269 8.25 14.20 -0.18
CA MET A 269 8.90 13.01 0.36
C MET A 269 9.60 12.22 -0.74
N SER A 270 8.93 12.00 -1.88
CA SER A 270 9.50 11.27 -3.01
C SER A 270 10.70 12.03 -3.61
N LYS A 271 10.62 13.35 -3.74
CA LYS A 271 11.74 14.20 -4.17
C LYS A 271 12.93 14.08 -3.22
N HIS A 272 12.69 14.22 -1.91
CA HIS A 272 13.72 14.06 -0.87
C HIS A 272 14.38 12.68 -0.89
N MET A 273 13.61 11.62 -1.13
CA MET A 273 14.13 10.26 -1.32
C MET A 273 15.09 10.17 -2.50
N LYS A 274 14.70 10.74 -3.65
CA LYS A 274 15.52 10.76 -4.87
C LYS A 274 16.82 11.52 -4.65
N GLU A 275 16.76 12.68 -4.00
CA GLU A 275 17.91 13.57 -3.80
C GLU A 275 18.90 13.05 -2.76
N ASN A 276 18.42 12.44 -1.66
CA ASN A 276 19.26 12.13 -0.51
C ASN A 276 19.60 10.65 -0.34
N TYR A 277 18.84 9.73 -0.96
CA TYR A 277 18.93 8.30 -0.69
C TYR A 277 19.12 7.42 -1.94
N GLY A 278 19.36 8.00 -3.11
CA GLY A 278 19.56 7.27 -4.36
C GLY A 278 20.62 6.16 -4.25
N SER A 279 21.76 6.43 -3.62
CA SER A 279 22.87 5.48 -3.49
C SER A 279 22.50 4.19 -2.74
N ILE A 280 21.72 4.29 -1.67
CA ILE A 280 21.27 3.14 -0.89
C ILE A 280 20.07 2.44 -1.55
N MET A 281 19.28 3.17 -2.35
CA MET A 281 18.15 2.66 -3.12
C MET A 281 18.53 2.05 -4.48
N ALA A 282 19.81 1.76 -4.72
CA ALA A 282 20.33 1.29 -6.01
C ALA A 282 19.92 2.20 -7.19
N ASN A 283 19.87 3.51 -6.95
CA ASN A 283 19.46 4.56 -7.88
C ASN A 283 18.09 4.34 -8.54
N LYS A 284 17.18 3.61 -7.89
CA LYS A 284 15.80 3.48 -8.35
C LYS A 284 15.00 4.72 -7.96
N ASP A 285 14.32 5.32 -8.93
CA ASP A 285 13.41 6.44 -8.67
C ASP A 285 12.25 6.00 -7.76
N PRO A 286 11.93 6.73 -6.69
CA PRO A 286 10.77 6.44 -5.87
C PRO A 286 9.48 6.66 -6.67
N SER A 287 8.44 5.90 -6.32
CA SER A 287 7.11 6.01 -6.91
C SER A 287 6.04 5.89 -5.84
N CYS A 288 4.84 6.37 -6.12
CA CYS A 288 3.68 6.15 -5.26
C CYS A 288 3.36 4.64 -5.11
N TRP A 289 3.43 3.86 -6.20
CA TRP A 289 3.14 2.42 -6.18
C TRP A 289 4.13 1.61 -5.34
N MET A 290 5.38 2.05 -5.24
CA MET A 290 6.41 1.40 -4.42
C MET A 290 5.92 1.15 -3.00
N CYS A 291 5.11 2.06 -2.46
CA CYS A 291 4.52 1.93 -1.13
C CYS A 291 3.04 1.56 -1.19
N HIS A 292 2.23 2.31 -1.93
CA HIS A 292 0.78 2.28 -1.76
C HIS A 292 0.09 1.07 -2.39
N GLN A 293 0.62 0.53 -3.49
CA GLN A 293 0.15 -0.71 -4.12
C GLN A 293 -1.38 -0.81 -4.31
N GLY A 294 -2.03 0.30 -4.67
CA GLY A 294 -3.47 0.37 -4.88
C GLY A 294 -4.28 0.65 -3.61
N ALA A 295 -3.65 1.05 -2.51
CA ALA A 295 -4.30 1.37 -1.25
C ALA A 295 -3.88 2.74 -0.69
N VAL A 296 -4.84 3.46 -0.09
CA VAL A 296 -4.58 4.76 0.57
C VAL A 296 -3.58 4.61 1.72
N ILE A 297 -3.68 3.53 2.50
CA ILE A 297 -2.70 3.15 3.51
C ILE A 297 -1.82 2.07 2.90
N PRO A 298 -0.50 2.30 2.77
CA PRO A 298 0.41 1.30 2.24
C PRO A 298 0.29 -0.05 2.97
N PRO A 299 0.16 -1.18 2.26
CA PRO A 299 0.38 -2.47 2.89
C PRO A 299 1.78 -2.50 3.50
N GLY A 300 1.92 -3.12 4.68
CA GLY A 300 3.19 -3.18 5.39
C GLY A 300 3.56 -1.87 6.09
N ALA A 301 2.68 -0.87 6.14
CA ALA A 301 2.84 0.24 7.08
C ALA A 301 2.71 -0.27 8.52
N ALA A 302 3.62 0.14 9.40
CA ALA A 302 3.61 -0.29 10.79
C ALA A 302 2.47 0.41 11.55
N LYS A 303 1.69 -0.35 12.33
CA LYS A 303 0.68 0.21 13.23
C LYS A 303 1.33 1.07 14.32
N PRO A 304 0.59 2.01 14.93
CA PRO A 304 1.12 2.86 15.98
C PRO A 304 1.81 2.05 17.10
N GLY A 305 3.03 2.47 17.48
CA GLY A 305 3.79 1.84 18.57
C GLY A 305 4.49 0.53 18.21
N GLN A 306 4.50 0.15 16.92
CA GLN A 306 5.16 -1.07 16.45
C GLN A 306 6.61 -0.86 15.97
N ILE A 307 7.07 0.39 15.86
CA ILE A 307 8.45 0.71 15.53
C ILE A 307 9.16 1.44 16.69
N PRO A 308 10.49 1.29 16.81
CA PRO A 308 11.30 1.92 17.84
C PRO A 308 11.15 3.44 17.85
N ASP A 309 11.26 4.04 19.03
CA ASP A 309 11.13 5.49 19.17
C ASP A 309 12.09 6.26 18.26
N VAL A 310 13.36 5.82 18.17
CA VAL A 310 14.37 6.45 17.29
C VAL A 310 13.98 6.47 15.79
N LEU A 311 13.04 5.63 15.37
CA LEU A 311 12.51 5.55 14.00
C LEU A 311 11.07 6.06 13.87
N ASN A 312 10.43 6.40 14.99
CA ASN A 312 9.05 6.84 15.01
C ASN A 312 8.93 8.30 14.55
N ARG A 313 7.72 8.70 14.16
CA ARG A 313 7.44 10.06 13.67
C ARG A 313 7.51 11.15 14.75
N SER A 314 7.49 10.77 16.03
CA SER A 314 7.49 11.65 17.20
C SER A 314 8.89 11.93 17.76
N SER A 315 9.92 11.24 17.27
CA SER A 315 11.28 11.36 17.77
C SER A 315 11.95 12.66 17.32
N ARG A 316 12.79 13.22 18.19
CA ARG A 316 13.74 14.27 17.80
C ARG A 316 14.78 13.63 16.85
N PRO A 317 15.22 14.30 15.76
CA PRO A 317 16.24 13.74 14.88
C PRO A 317 17.47 13.31 15.70
N PRO A 318 18.09 12.15 15.37
CA PRO A 318 19.30 11.71 16.06
C PRO A 318 20.36 12.81 15.95
N THR A 319 20.94 13.20 17.08
CA THR A 319 22.07 14.14 17.09
C THR A 319 23.22 13.53 16.27
N PRO A 320 23.87 14.32 15.38
CA PRO A 320 24.91 13.83 14.48
C PRO A 320 26.05 13.09 15.19
#